data_AF-A0A6M0RC31-F1
#
_entry.id   AF-A0A6M0RC31-F1
#
_cell.length_a   1.000
_cell.length_b   1.000
_cell.length_c   1.000
_cell.angle_alpha   90.00
_cell.angle_beta   90.00
_cell.angle_gamma   90.00
#
_symmetry.space_group_name_H-M   'P 1'
#
loop_
_entity.id
_entity.type
_entity.pdbx_description
1 polymer ?
#
loop_
_entity_poly.entity_id
_entity_poly.type
_entity_poly.pdbx_seq_one_letter_code
_entity_poly.pdbx_strand_id
1 'polypeptide(L)'
;MEELIMEKNDVIENSIKKPWYKCFPHALFLLFLVIVFCGALSYIIPAGQFDRIKVAGKTIVKANSFHYVKSSYVSIFDIFRAIPNGMVNASNIMFLILLVGGSIEIFSKTGAINAGLITLIRKLGDKGEIIVIEYPLQYSLLYLEDF
;
A
#
# COMPACT_ATOMS: atom_id res chain seq x y z
N MET A 1 -17.66 6.82 -53.18
CA MET A 1 -17.64 5.50 -52.51
C MET A 1 -16.92 5.59 -51.16
N GLU A 2 -15.86 6.41 -51.04
CA GLU A 2 -15.20 6.72 -49.75
C GLU A 2 -16.03 7.56 -48.77
N GLU A 3 -16.84 8.52 -49.24
CA GLU A 3 -17.66 9.35 -48.33
C GLU A 3 -18.71 8.52 -47.56
N LEU A 4 -19.24 7.44 -48.15
CA LEU A 4 -20.22 6.58 -47.48
C LEU A 4 -19.58 5.60 -46.48
N ILE A 5 -18.26 5.39 -46.58
CA ILE A 5 -17.49 4.57 -45.64
C ILE A 5 -17.14 5.40 -44.39
N MET A 6 -16.87 6.71 -44.58
CA MET A 6 -16.58 7.62 -43.47
C MET A 6 -17.80 7.89 -42.58
N GLU A 7 -18.98 8.14 -43.18
CA GLU A 7 -20.20 8.38 -42.40
C GLU A 7 -20.65 7.13 -41.63
N LYS A 8 -20.48 5.93 -42.22
CA LYS A 8 -20.77 4.68 -41.54
C LYS A 8 -19.81 4.42 -40.37
N ASN A 9 -18.54 4.81 -40.49
CA ASN A 9 -17.56 4.66 -39.41
C ASN A 9 -17.81 5.63 -38.25
N ASP A 10 -18.20 6.88 -38.53
CA ASP A 10 -18.59 7.86 -37.50
C ASP A 10 -19.85 7.44 -36.72
N VAL A 11 -20.81 6.81 -37.41
CA VAL A 11 -22.03 6.28 -36.78
C VAL A 11 -21.74 5.00 -35.97
N ILE A 12 -20.84 4.13 -36.45
CA ILE A 12 -20.43 2.93 -35.71
C ILE A 12 -19.64 3.31 -34.45
N GLU A 13 -18.74 4.29 -34.53
CA GLU A 13 -17.95 4.75 -33.38
C GLU A 13 -18.83 5.39 -32.28
N ASN A 14 -19.86 6.15 -32.66
CA ASN A 14 -20.82 6.72 -31.71
C ASN A 14 -21.78 5.70 -31.09
N SER A 15 -21.87 4.47 -31.61
CA SER A 15 -22.77 3.42 -31.09
C SER A 15 -22.15 2.52 -30.00
N ILE A 16 -20.83 2.60 -29.79
CA ILE A 16 -20.14 1.80 -28.77
C ILE A 16 -20.33 2.46 -27.40
N LYS A 17 -21.40 2.07 -26.69
CA LYS A 17 -21.65 2.47 -25.30
C LYS A 17 -20.41 2.18 -24.44
N LYS A 18 -19.82 3.24 -23.88
CA LYS A 18 -18.64 3.16 -23.03
C LYS A 18 -18.94 2.27 -21.81
N PRO A 19 -18.09 1.29 -21.51
CA PRO A 19 -18.34 0.38 -20.41
C PRO A 19 -18.27 1.08 -19.05
N TRP A 20 -19.27 0.79 -18.22
CA TRP A 20 -19.49 1.39 -16.89
C TRP A 20 -18.37 1.12 -15.87
N TYR A 21 -17.46 0.19 -16.16
CA TYR A 21 -16.37 -0.26 -15.29
C TYR A 21 -15.03 0.51 -15.48
N LYS A 22 -14.99 1.53 -16.34
CA LYS A 22 -13.77 2.35 -16.56
C LYS A 22 -13.42 3.31 -15.42
N CYS A 23 -14.32 3.53 -14.45
CA CYS A 23 -13.97 4.20 -13.21
C CYS A 23 -13.46 3.17 -12.22
N PHE A 24 -12.23 2.68 -12.42
CA PHE A 24 -11.51 1.97 -11.36
C PHE A 24 -11.53 2.89 -10.12
N PRO A 25 -12.11 2.45 -8.99
CA PRO A 25 -12.14 3.27 -7.79
C PRO A 25 -10.69 3.49 -7.39
N HIS A 26 -10.25 4.74 -7.52
CA HIS A 26 -8.91 5.18 -7.14
C HIS A 26 -8.60 4.66 -5.73
N ALA A 27 -7.37 4.20 -5.46
CA ALA A 27 -7.02 3.64 -4.15
C ALA A 27 -7.40 4.57 -2.97
N LEU A 28 -7.27 5.89 -3.17
CA LEU A 28 -7.75 6.90 -2.21
C LEU A 28 -9.28 6.87 -1.99
N PHE A 29 -10.07 6.63 -3.04
CA PHE A 29 -11.53 6.52 -2.94
C PHE A 29 -11.93 5.26 -2.17
N LEU A 30 -11.26 4.13 -2.44
CA LEU A 30 -11.45 2.90 -1.67
C LEU A 30 -11.10 3.11 -0.19
N LEU A 31 -9.97 3.77 0.10
CA LEU A 31 -9.56 4.09 1.46
C LEU A 31 -10.59 5.00 2.17
N PHE A 32 -11.09 6.03 1.48
CA PHE A 32 -12.12 6.92 2.00
C PHE A 32 -13.39 6.16 2.39
N LEU A 33 -13.86 5.25 1.53
CA LEU A 33 -15.02 4.40 1.80
C LEU A 33 -14.83 3.55 3.06
N VAL A 34 -13.66 2.93 3.23
CA VAL A 34 -13.32 2.11 4.40
C VAL A 34 -13.30 2.93 5.69
N ILE A 35 -12.77 4.16 5.65
CA ILE A 35 -12.73 5.05 6.82
C ILE A 35 -14.14 5.47 7.25
N VAL A 36 -15.00 5.85 6.29
CA VAL A 36 -16.40 6.20 6.57
C VAL A 36 -17.17 4.99 7.13
N PHE A 37 -16.96 3.81 6.56
CA PHE A 37 -17.58 2.57 7.03
C PHE A 37 -17.14 2.20 8.46
N CYS A 38 -15.84 2.30 8.76
CA CYS A 38 -15.30 2.06 10.11
C CYS A 38 -15.80 3.09 11.14
N GLY A 39 -15.91 4.36 10.73
CA GLY A 39 -16.51 5.41 11.55
C GLY A 39 -17.97 5.12 11.90
N ALA A 40 -18.77 4.69 10.93
CA ALA A 40 -20.16 4.30 11.14
C ALA A 40 -20.29 3.09 12.09
N LEU A 41 -19.41 2.08 11.95
CA LEU A 41 -19.37 0.93 12.86
C LEU A 41 -18.97 1.31 14.29
N SER A 42 -18.10 2.32 14.46
CA SER A 42 -17.66 2.78 15.78
C SER A 42 -18.77 3.41 16.63
N TYR A 43 -19.91 3.77 16.04
CA TYR A 43 -21.10 4.22 16.79
C TYR A 43 -21.84 3.07 17.47
N ILE A 44 -21.68 1.84 16.99
CA ILE A 44 -22.38 0.65 17.52
C ILE A 44 -21.57 0.00 18.65
N ILE A 45 -20.24 0.14 18.63
CA ILE A 45 -19.32 -0.54 19.56
C ILE A 45 -18.72 0.47 20.55
N PRO A 46 -19.18 0.53 21.82
CA PRO A 46 -18.58 1.40 22.83
C PRO A 46 -17.18 0.93 23.20
N ALA A 47 -16.29 1.88 23.49
CA ALA A 47 -14.92 1.58 23.93
C ALA A 47 -14.91 1.05 25.37
N GLY A 48 -14.47 -0.19 25.57
CA GLY A 48 -14.19 -0.78 26.89
C GLY A 48 -12.69 -0.87 27.15
N GLN A 49 -12.22 -0.52 28.35
CA GLN A 49 -10.83 -0.71 28.76
C GLN A 49 -10.74 -1.53 30.04
N PHE A 50 -9.68 -2.34 30.13
CA PHE A 50 -9.31 -3.05 31.34
C PHE A 50 -8.20 -2.27 32.06
N ASP A 51 -8.40 -2.04 33.35
CA ASP A 51 -7.43 -1.31 34.16
C ASP A 51 -6.12 -2.10 34.31
N ARG A 52 -5.00 -1.41 34.09
CA ARG A 52 -3.65 -1.99 34.12
C ARG A 52 -2.92 -1.47 35.34
N ILE A 53 -2.74 -2.33 36.34
CA ILE A 53 -1.94 -2.00 37.53
C ILE A 53 -0.52 -2.54 37.37
N LYS A 54 0.48 -1.74 37.75
CA LYS A 54 1.87 -2.18 37.83
C LYS A 54 2.09 -2.86 39.17
N VAL A 55 2.28 -4.17 39.19
CA VAL A 55 2.72 -4.90 40.39
C VAL A 55 4.09 -5.48 40.07
N ALA A 56 5.09 -5.14 40.89
CA ALA A 56 6.46 -5.66 40.78
C ALA A 56 7.10 -5.52 39.38
N GLY A 57 7.01 -4.33 38.76
CA GLY A 57 7.68 -4.04 37.48
C GLY A 57 7.06 -4.69 36.23
N LYS A 58 6.00 -5.50 36.40
CA LYS A 58 5.21 -6.06 35.28
C LYS A 58 3.83 -5.43 35.24
N THR A 59 3.41 -5.07 34.03
CA THR A 59 2.11 -4.46 33.77
C THR A 59 1.10 -5.61 33.63
N ILE A 60 0.43 -5.97 34.72
CA ILE A 60 -0.59 -7.03 34.73
C ILE A 60 -1.98 -6.41 34.64
N VAL A 61 -2.80 -6.97 33.75
CA VAL A 61 -4.21 -6.59 33.63
C VAL A 61 -4.93 -7.11 34.87
N LYS A 62 -5.60 -6.25 35.63
CA LYS A 62 -6.34 -6.68 36.81
C LYS A 62 -7.54 -7.51 36.36
N ALA A 63 -7.57 -8.80 36.69
CA ALA A 63 -8.72 -9.64 36.44
C ALA A 63 -9.95 -9.02 37.12
N ASN A 64 -11.06 -8.89 36.39
CA ASN A 64 -12.33 -8.32 36.83
C ASN A 64 -12.45 -6.78 36.88
N SER A 65 -11.59 -6.02 36.18
CA SER A 65 -11.61 -4.54 36.13
C SER A 65 -11.96 -3.98 34.75
N PHE A 66 -13.03 -4.51 34.14
CA PHE A 66 -13.56 -3.99 32.89
C PHE A 66 -14.42 -2.75 33.17
N HIS A 67 -13.97 -1.59 32.71
CA HIS A 67 -14.73 -0.35 32.81
C HIS A 67 -15.05 0.15 31.40
N TYR A 68 -16.31 0.49 31.15
CA TYR A 68 -16.65 1.29 29.99
C TYR A 68 -16.06 2.68 30.18
N VAL A 69 -15.06 3.02 29.38
CA VAL A 69 -14.47 4.36 29.37
C VAL A 69 -15.44 5.29 28.66
N LYS A 70 -15.35 6.61 28.95
CA LYS A 70 -16.17 7.63 28.29
C LYS A 70 -16.06 7.45 26.78
N SER A 71 -17.12 6.92 26.16
CA SER A 71 -17.20 6.71 24.72
C SER A 71 -17.01 8.06 24.05
N SER A 72 -15.81 8.31 23.53
CA SER A 72 -15.61 9.38 22.56
C SER A 72 -16.17 8.84 21.26
N TYR A 73 -17.45 9.13 21.02
CA TYR A 73 -18.05 8.90 19.71
C TYR A 73 -17.11 9.51 18.67
N VAL A 74 -16.72 8.72 17.67
CA VAL A 74 -15.90 9.19 16.55
C VAL A 74 -16.74 10.25 15.83
N SER A 75 -16.47 11.52 16.09
CA SER A 75 -17.25 12.61 15.49
C SER A 75 -16.97 12.66 14.00
N ILE A 76 -17.88 13.23 13.20
CA ILE A 76 -17.66 13.42 11.75
C ILE A 76 -16.31 14.12 11.49
N PHE A 77 -15.89 15.00 12.40
CA PHE A 77 -14.62 15.71 12.35
C PHE A 77 -13.40 14.80 12.60
N ASP A 78 -13.53 13.77 13.44
CA ASP A 78 -12.47 12.77 13.67
C ASP A 78 -12.26 11.88 12.45
N ILE A 79 -13.32 11.62 11.66
CA ILE A 79 -13.22 10.90 10.37
C ILE A 79 -12.34 11.69 9.39
N PHE A 80 -12.55 13.01 9.27
CA PHE A 80 -11.69 13.86 8.45
C PHE A 80 -10.28 14.00 9.01
N ARG A 81 -10.12 14.02 10.35
CA ARG A 81 -8.81 14.08 11.01
C ARG A 81 -8.04 12.77 10.94
N ALA A 82 -8.71 11.63 10.75
CA ALA A 82 -8.09 10.31 10.64
C ALA A 82 -7.13 10.21 9.45
N ILE A 83 -7.45 10.88 8.33
CA ILE A 83 -6.60 10.87 7.13
C ILE A 83 -5.26 11.60 7.40
N PRO A 84 -5.22 12.86 7.86
CA PRO A 84 -3.98 13.52 8.29
C PRO A 84 -3.21 12.78 9.39
N ASN A 85 -3.90 12.28 10.43
CA ASN A 85 -3.24 11.54 11.50
C ASN A 85 -2.60 10.24 10.99
N GLY A 86 -3.24 9.55 10.03
CA GLY A 86 -2.67 8.39 9.35
C GLY A 86 -1.40 8.73 8.59
N MET A 87 -1.37 9.86 7.89
CA MET A 87 -0.17 10.34 7.20
C MET A 87 0.97 10.67 8.19
N VAL A 88 0.66 11.29 9.34
CA VAL A 88 1.67 11.56 10.39
C VAL A 88 2.23 10.26 10.97
N ASN A 89 1.39 9.25 11.22
CA ASN A 89 1.85 7.93 11.71
C ASN A 89 2.72 7.20 10.68
N ALA A 90 2.40 7.32 9.39
CA ALA A 90 3.18 6.74 8.30
C ALA A 90 4.40 7.61 7.89
N SER A 91 4.60 8.76 8.52
CA SER A 91 5.61 9.76 8.11
C SER A 91 7.02 9.19 8.05
N ASN A 92 7.42 8.36 9.02
CA ASN A 92 8.75 7.76 9.06
C ASN A 92 9.04 6.93 7.79
N ILE A 93 8.07 6.09 7.38
CA ILE A 93 8.19 5.26 6.18
C ILE A 93 8.15 6.14 4.92
N MET A 94 7.26 7.14 4.88
CA MET A 94 7.16 8.07 3.76
C MET A 94 8.46 8.85 3.53
N PHE A 95 9.08 9.37 4.60
CA PHE A 95 10.38 10.05 4.51
C PHE A 95 11.48 9.11 4.01
N LEU A 96 11.52 7.87 4.49
CA LEU A 96 12.49 6.88 4.04
C LEU A 96 12.33 6.59 2.55
N ILE A 97 11.11 6.29 2.08
CA ILE A 97 10.85 5.97 0.67
C ILE A 97 11.16 7.17 -0.23
N LEU A 98 10.83 8.39 0.18
CA LEU A 98 11.16 9.60 -0.58
C LEU A 98 12.67 9.83 -0.66
N LEU A 99 13.41 9.62 0.44
CA LEU A 99 14.87 9.76 0.45
C LEU A 99 15.53 8.69 -0.44
N VAL A 100 15.12 7.43 -0.29
CA VAL A 100 15.62 6.31 -1.08
C VAL A 100 15.27 6.50 -2.55
N GLY A 101 14.01 6.80 -2.88
CA GLY A 101 13.56 7.05 -4.25
C GLY A 101 14.28 8.24 -4.89
N GLY A 102 14.42 9.35 -4.17
CA GLY A 102 15.17 10.52 -4.63
C GLY A 102 16.65 10.22 -4.87
N SER A 103 17.28 9.43 -3.99
CA SER A 103 18.68 9.03 -4.12
C SER A 103 18.89 8.07 -5.29
N ILE A 104 17.99 7.09 -5.47
CA ILE A 104 18.01 6.15 -6.61
C ILE A 104 17.88 6.91 -7.94
N GLU A 105 16.99 7.90 -8.02
CA GLU A 105 16.84 8.74 -9.22
C GLU A 105 18.12 9.53 -9.52
N ILE A 106 18.75 10.13 -8.51
CA ILE A 106 20.03 10.84 -8.68
C ILE A 106 21.11 9.87 -9.19
N PHE A 107 21.23 8.68 -8.59
CA PHE A 107 22.19 7.66 -9.04
C PHE A 107 21.89 7.09 -10.42
N SER A 108 20.62 7.09 -10.83
CA SER A 108 20.20 6.69 -12.17
C SER A 108 20.58 7.76 -13.19
N LYS A 109 20.35 9.05 -12.88
CA LYS A 109 20.72 10.18 -13.73
C LYS A 109 22.23 10.34 -13.89
N THR A 110 23.02 10.02 -12.87
CA THR A 110 24.48 10.01 -12.99
C THR A 110 25.03 8.82 -13.78
N GLY A 111 24.18 7.84 -14.12
CA GLY A 111 24.60 6.60 -14.78
C GLY A 111 25.46 5.69 -13.89
N ALA A 112 25.63 6.01 -12.61
CA ALA A 112 26.44 5.25 -11.67
C ALA A 112 25.89 3.82 -11.50
N ILE A 113 24.57 3.66 -11.47
CA ILE A 113 23.91 2.35 -11.41
C ILE A 113 24.23 1.53 -12.66
N ASN A 114 24.09 2.12 -13.85
CA ASN A 114 24.33 1.43 -15.11
C ASN A 114 25.82 1.03 -15.26
N ALA A 115 26.75 1.93 -14.94
CA ALA A 115 28.19 1.66 -14.98
C ALA A 115 28.61 0.63 -13.91
N GLY A 116 28.03 0.72 -12.72
CA GLY A 116 28.23 -0.25 -11.64
C GLY A 116 27.76 -1.64 -12.04
N LEU A 117 26.57 -1.75 -12.62
CA LEU A 117 26.01 -3.01 -13.11
C LEU A 117 26.87 -3.63 -14.21
N ILE A 118 27.30 -2.85 -15.20
CA ILE A 118 28.18 -3.34 -16.28
C ILE A 118 29.52 -3.83 -15.71
N THR A 119 30.08 -3.12 -14.72
CA THR A 119 31.33 -3.52 -14.06
C THR A 119 31.16 -4.80 -13.23
N LEU A 120 30.04 -4.94 -12.52
CA LEU A 120 29.67 -6.14 -11.78
C LEU A 120 29.52 -7.35 -12.71
N ILE A 121 28.80 -7.21 -13.82
CA ILE A 121 28.60 -8.28 -14.81
C ILE A 121 29.95 -8.69 -15.42
N ARG A 122 30.78 -7.72 -15.83
CA ARG A 122 32.12 -8.01 -16.37
C ARG A 122 33.03 -8.71 -15.35
N LYS A 123 32.88 -8.40 -14.06
CA LYS A 123 33.64 -9.04 -12.97
C LYS A 123 33.12 -10.44 -12.63
N LEU A 124 31.83 -10.70 -12.80
CA LEU A 124 31.23 -12.02 -12.62
C LEU A 124 31.55 -12.98 -13.79
N GLY A 125 31.80 -12.44 -14.99
CA GLY A 125 32.24 -13.21 -16.16
C GLY A 125 31.24 -14.30 -16.59
N ASP A 126 31.74 -15.30 -17.32
CA ASP A 126 30.98 -16.42 -17.91
C ASP A 126 30.27 -17.32 -16.86
N LYS A 127 30.70 -17.26 -15.59
CA LYS A 127 30.05 -17.95 -14.47
C LYS A 127 28.85 -17.18 -13.90
N GLY A 128 28.68 -15.90 -14.26
CA GLY A 128 27.57 -15.06 -13.81
C GLY A 128 26.22 -15.55 -14.32
N GLU A 129 26.17 -16.15 -15.51
CA GLU A 129 24.94 -16.70 -16.10
C GLU A 129 24.39 -17.89 -15.28
N ILE A 130 25.29 -18.70 -14.69
CA ILE A 130 24.91 -19.82 -13.81
C ILE A 130 24.41 -19.31 -12.46
N ILE A 131 25.00 -18.24 -11.91
CA ILE A 131 24.62 -17.66 -10.61
C ILE A 131 23.22 -17.02 -10.67
N VAL A 132 22.88 -16.33 -11.76
CA VAL A 132 21.55 -15.71 -11.93
C VAL A 132 20.43 -16.76 -11.96
N ILE A 133 20.72 -17.97 -12.43
CA ILE A 133 19.77 -19.08 -12.49
C ILE A 133 19.67 -19.83 -11.15
N GLU A 134 20.77 -19.96 -10.40
CA GLU A 134 20.80 -20.69 -9.12
C GLU A 134 19.91 -20.06 -8.05
N TYR A 135 19.99 -18.74 -7.86
CA TYR A 135 19.21 -18.05 -6.83
C TYR A 135 17.68 -18.24 -6.94
N PRO A 136 17.02 -17.96 -8.07
CA PRO A 136 15.57 -18.18 -8.20
C PRO A 136 15.19 -19.65 -8.03
N LEU A 137 16.07 -20.60 -8.40
CA LEU A 137 15.84 -22.03 -8.18
C LEU A 137 15.84 -22.39 -6.69
N GLN A 138 16.77 -21.82 -5.90
CA GLN A 138 16.80 -21.99 -4.44
C GLN A 138 15.58 -21.39 -3.76
N TYR A 139 15.14 -20.19 -4.17
CA TYR A 139 13.91 -19.60 -3.65
C TYR A 139 12.67 -20.42 -4.02
N SER A 140 12.63 -20.97 -5.23
CA SER A 140 11.54 -21.86 -5.66
C SER A 140 11.53 -23.20 -4.90
N LEU A 141 12.69 -23.74 -4.49
CA LEU A 141 12.79 -24.97 -3.71
C LEU A 141 12.37 -24.75 -2.25
N LEU A 142 12.77 -23.62 -1.65
CA LEU A 142 12.37 -23.24 -0.29
C LEU A 142 10.85 -23.02 -0.20
N TYR A 143 10.24 -22.42 -1.23
CA TYR A 143 8.79 -22.19 -1.29
C TYR A 143 7.95 -23.48 -1.42
N LEU A 144 8.56 -24.60 -1.83
CA LEU A 144 7.91 -25.91 -1.90
C LEU A 144 7.95 -26.67 -0.56
N GLU A 145 8.79 -26.27 0.41
CA GLU A 145 8.80 -26.85 1.76
C GLU A 145 7.75 -26.24 2.70
N ASP A 146 7.24 -25.05 2.36
CA ASP A 146 6.21 -24.31 3.13
C ASP A 146 4.76 -24.68 2.73
N PHE A 147 4.54 -25.68 1.87
CA PHE A 147 3.21 -26.18 1.45
C PHE A 147 3.01 -27.66 1.83
#